data_AF-A0A816M5J1-F1
#
_entry.id   AF-A0A816M5J1-F1
#
_cell.length_a   1.000
_cell.length_b   1.000
_cell.length_c   1.000
_cell.angle_alpha   90.00
_cell.angle_beta   90.00
_cell.angle_gamma   90.00
#
_symmetry.space_group_name_H-M   'P 1'
#
loop_
_entity.id
_entity.type
_entity.pdbx_description
1 polymer ?
#
loop_
_entity_poly.entity_id
_entity_poly.type
_entity_poly.pdbx_seq_one_letter_code
_entity_poly.pdbx_strand_id
1 'polypeptide(L)'
;MKLKDETKILETMGKLTGPTLRWYQENLRSFTKWDDAEKALRDRFKEFTSGSQLMHEFFQLYQDENQSITSFYENVIRKYRKARQFITEQQVITVVRFISFYSKYIFNVNQKQEAFLFYQQKQKKFTTTTFIHFSINRKR
;
A
#
# COMPACT_ATOMS: atom_id res chain seq x y z
N MET A 1 -19.32 30.76 4.99
CA MET A 1 -19.51 29.49 4.27
C MET A 1 -20.35 29.77 3.03
N LYS A 2 -20.08 29.16 1.87
CA LYS A 2 -20.97 29.30 0.70
C LYS A 2 -22.19 28.40 0.92
N LEU A 3 -23.39 28.88 0.58
CA LEU A 3 -24.65 28.15 0.80
C LEU A 3 -24.61 26.73 0.21
N LYS A 4 -24.01 26.57 -0.98
CA LYS A 4 -23.82 25.29 -1.66
C LYS A 4 -22.93 24.30 -0.89
N ASP A 5 -21.95 24.79 -0.14
CA ASP A 5 -21.04 23.95 0.63
C ASP A 5 -21.72 23.48 1.92
N GLU A 6 -22.48 24.36 2.56
CA GLU A 6 -23.30 24.05 3.74
C GLU A 6 -24.33 22.95 3.47
N THR A 7 -25.06 23.06 2.36
CA THR A 7 -26.03 22.04 1.95
C THR A 7 -25.36 20.68 1.78
N LYS A 8 -24.19 20.62 1.12
CA LYS A 8 -23.46 19.36 0.91
C LYS A 8 -22.96 18.72 2.20
N ILE A 9 -22.47 19.53 3.13
CA ILE A 9 -22.00 19.06 4.45
C ILE A 9 -23.17 18.41 5.22
N LEU A 10 -24.33 19.08 5.25
CA LEU A 10 -25.52 18.58 5.95
C LEU A 10 -26.14 17.36 5.25
N GLU A 11 -26.21 17.36 3.92
CA GLU A 11 -26.71 16.21 3.16
C GLU A 11 -25.83 14.97 3.37
N THR A 12 -24.52 15.16 3.45
CA THR A 12 -23.58 14.07 3.73
C THR A 12 -23.82 13.49 5.12
N MET A 13 -24.03 14.33 6.14
CA MET A 13 -24.38 13.87 7.48
C MET A 13 -25.60 12.94 7.48
N GLY A 14 -26.64 13.26 6.70
CA GLY A 14 -27.85 12.43 6.57
C GLY A 14 -27.63 11.04 5.97
N LYS A 15 -26.49 10.81 5.31
CA LYS A 15 -26.11 9.50 4.73
C LYS A 15 -25.21 8.67 5.64
N LEU A 16 -24.69 9.25 6.73
CA LEU A 16 -23.79 8.56 7.65
C LEU A 16 -24.59 7.89 8.78
N THR A 17 -24.11 6.75 9.25
CA THR A 17 -24.73 6.00 10.35
C THR A 17 -23.70 5.56 11.39
N GLY A 18 -24.17 5.31 12.62
CA GLY A 18 -23.37 4.70 13.68
C GLY A 18 -22.14 5.52 14.09
N PRO A 19 -20.98 4.87 14.35
CA PRO A 19 -19.76 5.56 14.79
C PRO A 19 -19.25 6.64 13.83
N THR A 20 -19.50 6.46 12.53
CA THR A 20 -19.14 7.43 11.49
C THR A 20 -19.94 8.72 11.62
N LEU A 21 -21.25 8.62 11.85
CA LEU A 21 -22.11 9.78 12.06
C LEU A 21 -21.67 10.56 13.30
N ARG A 22 -21.41 9.85 14.41
CA ARG A 22 -20.98 10.47 15.67
C ARG A 22 -19.68 11.26 15.49
N TRP A 23 -18.68 10.65 14.85
CA TRP A 23 -17.43 11.34 14.54
C TRP A 23 -17.65 12.57 13.65
N TYR A 24 -18.51 12.46 12.62
CA TYR A 24 -18.80 13.57 11.72
C TYR A 24 -19.46 14.75 12.45
N GLN A 25 -20.39 14.47 13.37
CA GLN A 25 -21.05 15.48 14.20
C GLN A 25 -20.06 16.20 15.14
N GLU A 26 -19.14 15.47 15.76
CA GLU A 26 -18.09 16.04 16.62
C GLU A 26 -17.17 17.00 15.85
N ASN A 27 -16.94 16.73 14.55
CA ASN A 27 -16.05 17.53 13.70
C ASN A 27 -16.78 18.57 12.85
N LEU A 28 -18.12 18.60 12.87
CA LEU A 28 -18.95 19.43 12.00
C LEU A 28 -18.58 20.93 12.06
N ARG A 29 -18.24 21.41 13.26
CA ARG A 29 -17.84 22.81 13.48
C ARG A 29 -16.51 23.20 12.83
N SER A 30 -15.68 22.21 12.48
CA SER A 30 -14.40 22.45 11.79
C SER A 30 -14.53 22.52 10.26
N PHE A 31 -15.68 22.12 9.70
CA PHE A 31 -15.92 22.11 8.26
C PHE A 31 -16.45 23.47 7.79
N THR A 32 -15.55 24.35 7.38
CA THR A 32 -15.92 25.69 6.84
C THR A 32 -16.19 25.68 5.34
N LYS A 33 -15.67 24.68 4.64
CA LYS A 33 -15.82 24.43 3.20
C LYS A 33 -16.09 22.94 2.98
N TRP A 34 -16.76 22.63 1.86
CA TRP A 34 -16.98 21.24 1.46
C TRP A 34 -15.65 20.49 1.32
N ASP A 35 -14.63 21.11 0.73
CA ASP A 35 -13.32 20.48 0.53
C ASP A 35 -12.67 20.02 1.83
N ASP A 36 -12.86 20.76 2.94
CA ASP A 36 -12.33 20.40 4.26
C ASP A 36 -13.05 19.16 4.81
N ALA A 37 -14.39 19.11 4.68
CA ALA A 37 -15.20 17.97 5.08
C ALA A 37 -14.89 16.72 4.26
N GLU A 38 -14.74 16.88 2.94
CA GLU A 38 -14.39 15.81 2.02
C GLU A 38 -13.01 15.25 2.34
N LYS A 39 -12.01 16.13 2.55
CA LYS A 39 -10.67 15.72 2.92
C LYS A 39 -10.66 14.98 4.26
N ALA A 40 -11.35 15.51 5.27
CA ALA A 40 -11.43 14.87 6.58
C ALA A 40 -12.09 13.48 6.52
N LEU A 41 -13.16 13.33 5.74
CA LEU A 41 -13.79 12.02 5.49
C LEU A 41 -12.83 11.06 4.78
N ARG A 42 -12.17 11.53 3.72
CA ARG A 42 -11.18 10.72 2.99
C ARG A 42 -10.07 10.28 3.93
N ASP A 43 -9.47 11.18 4.70
CA ASP A 43 -8.37 10.85 5.61
C ASP A 43 -8.80 9.93 6.76
N ARG A 44 -10.03 10.06 7.26
CA ARG A 44 -10.60 9.20 8.31
C ARG A 44 -10.81 7.76 7.84
N PHE A 45 -11.30 7.58 6.61
CA PHE A 45 -11.64 6.25 6.06
C PHE A 45 -10.58 5.68 5.13
N LYS A 46 -9.54 6.45 4.81
CA LYS A 46 -8.37 5.93 4.13
C LYS A 46 -7.76 4.86 5.02
N GLU A 47 -7.80 3.62 4.57
CA GLU A 47 -7.05 2.54 5.20
C GLU A 47 -5.62 3.03 5.42
N PHE A 48 -5.19 3.11 6.67
CA PHE A 48 -3.83 3.49 7.00
C PHE A 48 -2.93 2.30 6.71
N THR A 49 -2.64 2.07 5.43
CA THR A 49 -1.57 1.16 5.04
C THR A 49 -0.27 1.94 5.13
N SER A 50 0.53 1.64 6.15
CA SER A 50 1.85 2.25 6.28
C SER A 50 2.72 1.93 5.05
N GLY A 51 3.61 2.83 4.66
CA GLY A 51 4.54 2.58 3.55
C GLY A 51 5.38 1.32 3.77
N SER A 52 5.72 1.01 5.03
CA SER A 52 6.37 -0.24 5.44
C SER A 52 5.51 -1.48 5.14
N GLN A 53 4.20 -1.40 5.40
CA GLN A 53 3.27 -2.50 5.11
C GLN A 53 3.10 -2.71 3.61
N LEU A 54 3.00 -1.62 2.83
CA LEU A 54 2.95 -1.71 1.36
C LEU A 54 4.23 -2.31 0.77
N MET A 55 5.40 -1.92 1.27
CA MET A 55 6.68 -2.52 0.85
C MET A 55 6.75 -4.00 1.23
N HIS A 56 6.39 -4.35 2.46
CA HIS A 56 6.38 -5.73 2.93
C HIS A 56 5.47 -6.61 2.08
N GLU A 57 4.23 -6.17 1.82
CA GLU A 57 3.30 -6.89 0.94
C GLU A 57 3.83 -7.04 -0.48
N PHE A 58 4.52 -6.02 -1.02
CA PHE A 58 5.07 -6.07 -2.37
C PHE A 58 6.19 -7.10 -2.50
N PHE A 59 7.08 -7.14 -1.51
CA PHE A 59 8.23 -8.04 -1.52
C PHE A 59 7.92 -9.48 -1.11
N GLN A 60 6.73 -9.70 -0.55
CA GLN A 60 6.18 -11.03 -0.32
C GLN A 60 5.41 -11.60 -1.52
N LEU A 61 5.34 -10.88 -2.65
CA LEU A 61 4.71 -11.42 -3.86
C LEU A 61 5.49 -12.62 -4.39
N TYR A 62 4.79 -13.74 -4.51
CA TYR A 62 5.21 -14.92 -5.24
C TYR A 62 4.10 -15.34 -6.19
N GLN A 63 4.45 -16.08 -7.23
CA GLN A 63 3.46 -16.71 -8.10
C GLN A 63 3.01 -18.01 -7.44
N ASP A 64 1.71 -18.16 -7.22
CA ASP A 64 1.15 -19.43 -6.76
C ASP A 64 1.33 -20.52 -7.85
N GLU A 65 1.42 -21.78 -7.45
CA GLU A 65 1.67 -22.90 -8.38
C GLU A 65 0.63 -23.00 -9.50
N ASN A 66 -0.62 -22.61 -9.21
CA ASN A 66 -1.74 -22.64 -10.15
C ASN A 66 -2.05 -21.27 -10.78
N GLN A 67 -1.30 -20.22 -10.43
CA GLN A 67 -1.53 -18.89 -10.96
C GLN A 67 -0.86 -18.74 -12.33
N SER A 68 -1.58 -18.20 -13.31
CA SER A 68 -0.99 -17.88 -14.61
C SER A 68 0.04 -16.75 -14.48
N ILE A 69 1.08 -16.81 -15.31
CA ILE A 69 2.13 -15.79 -15.35
C ILE A 69 1.52 -14.39 -15.57
N THR A 70 0.56 -14.26 -16.49
CA THR A 70 -0.14 -12.99 -16.76
C THR A 70 -0.85 -12.44 -15.53
N SER A 71 -1.63 -13.27 -14.81
CA SER A 71 -2.33 -12.86 -13.59
C SER A 71 -1.36 -12.43 -12.50
N PHE A 72 -0.23 -13.13 -12.38
CA PHE A 72 0.83 -12.76 -11.44
C PHE A 72 1.41 -11.37 -11.77
N TYR A 73 1.77 -11.12 -13.02
CA TYR A 73 2.30 -9.82 -13.46
C TYR A 73 1.30 -8.68 -13.24
N GLU A 74 0.03 -8.89 -13.53
CA GLU A 74 -1.03 -7.91 -13.26
C GLU A 74 -1.10 -7.56 -11.77
N ASN A 75 -0.98 -8.56 -10.89
CA ASN A 75 -0.95 -8.35 -9.45
C ASN A 75 0.29 -7.56 -9.00
N VAL A 76 1.47 -7.87 -9.55
CA VAL A 76 2.72 -7.11 -9.30
C VAL A 76 2.54 -5.66 -9.70
N ILE A 77 2.03 -5.38 -10.91
CA ILE A 77 1.79 -4.01 -11.40
C ILE A 77 0.80 -3.28 -10.49
N ARG A 78 -0.29 -3.95 -10.08
CA ARG A 78 -1.31 -3.37 -9.20
C ARG A 78 -0.74 -2.99 -7.83
N LYS A 79 0.07 -3.87 -7.22
CA LYS A 79 0.72 -3.61 -5.94
C LYS A 79 1.81 -2.53 -6.07
N TYR A 80 2.56 -2.53 -7.17
CA TYR A 80 3.54 -1.48 -7.48
C TYR A 80 2.90 -0.10 -7.56
N ARG A 81 1.76 0.04 -8.27
CA ARG A 81 1.04 1.33 -8.37
C ARG A 81 0.69 1.92 -7.00
N LYS A 82 0.32 1.07 -6.03
CA LYS A 82 0.02 1.49 -4.64
C LYS A 82 1.27 1.89 -3.86
N ALA A 83 2.40 1.25 -4.15
CA ALA A 83 3.66 1.45 -3.44
C ALA A 83 4.69 2.29 -4.22
N ARG A 84 4.31 2.91 -5.35
CA ARG A 84 5.23 3.58 -6.29
C ARG A 84 6.09 4.66 -5.64
N GLN A 85 5.56 5.34 -4.63
CA GLN A 85 6.29 6.35 -3.86
C GLN A 85 7.42 5.77 -2.96
N PHE A 86 7.44 4.46 -2.75
CA PHE A 86 8.38 3.76 -1.88
C PHE A 86 9.26 2.74 -2.62
N ILE A 87 8.84 2.30 -3.81
CA ILE A 87 9.48 1.20 -4.55
C ILE A 87 9.97 1.70 -5.89
N THR A 88 11.21 1.37 -6.25
CA THR A 88 11.82 1.73 -7.53
C THR A 88 11.54 0.67 -8.60
N GLU A 89 11.61 1.06 -9.87
CA GLU A 89 11.47 0.11 -10.99
C GLU A 89 12.50 -1.03 -10.93
N GLN A 90 13.72 -0.75 -10.45
CA GLN A 90 14.76 -1.77 -10.26
C GLN A 90 14.36 -2.83 -9.23
N GLN A 91 13.68 -2.42 -8.15
CA GLN A 91 13.14 -3.34 -7.14
C GLN A 91 11.99 -4.18 -7.70
N VAL A 92 11.14 -3.61 -8.57
CA VAL A 92 10.09 -4.35 -9.29
C VAL A 92 10.71 -5.40 -10.22
N ILE A 93 11.70 -5.02 -11.01
CA ILE A 93 12.44 -5.91 -11.91
C ILE A 93 13.08 -7.06 -11.12
N THR A 94 13.56 -6.80 -9.90
CA THR A 94 14.15 -7.84 -9.05
C THR A 94 13.11 -8.89 -8.63
N VAL A 95 11.91 -8.47 -8.18
CA VAL A 95 10.80 -9.39 -7.85
C VAL A 95 10.41 -10.23 -9.06
N VAL A 96 10.21 -9.56 -10.20
CA VAL A 96 9.83 -10.18 -11.47
C VAL A 96 10.88 -11.18 -11.96
N ARG A 97 12.16 -10.77 -12.00
CA ARG A 97 13.26 -11.60 -12.52
C ARG A 97 13.48 -12.81 -11.64
N PHE A 98 13.45 -12.63 -10.33
CA PHE A 98 13.60 -13.73 -9.38
C PHE A 98 12.58 -14.83 -9.71
N ILE A 99 11.31 -14.48 -9.87
CA ILE A 99 10.24 -15.45 -10.13
C ILE A 99 10.32 -16.07 -11.53
N SER A 100 10.66 -15.27 -12.56
CA SER A 100 10.89 -15.78 -13.91
C SER A 100 12.07 -16.76 -14.02
N PHE A 101 13.09 -16.60 -13.16
CA PHE A 101 14.22 -17.52 -13.08
C PHE A 101 13.80 -18.86 -12.48
N TYR A 102 13.02 -18.86 -11.39
CA TYR A 102 12.51 -20.10 -10.79
C TYR A 102 11.43 -20.80 -11.62
N SER A 103 10.66 -20.07 -12.43
CA SER A 103 9.75 -20.67 -13.41
C SER A 103 10.49 -21.46 -14.50
N LYS A 104 11.72 -21.07 -14.84
CA LYS A 104 12.50 -21.69 -15.92
C LYS A 104 13.34 -22.88 -15.42
N TYR A 105 13.70 -22.88 -14.15
CA TYR A 105 14.41 -23.98 -13.50
C TYR A 105 13.46 -24.65 -12.51
N ILE A 106 12.84 -25.77 -12.92
CA ILE A 106 12.05 -26.64 -12.05
C ILE A 106 12.99 -27.17 -10.95
N PHE A 107 13.10 -26.42 -9.88
CA PHE A 107 13.91 -26.76 -8.73
C PHE A 107 13.05 -27.53 -7.72
N ASN A 108 13.61 -28.63 -7.22
CA ASN A 108 13.05 -29.45 -6.15
C ASN A 108 12.70 -28.57 -4.93
N VAL A 109 11.66 -28.93 -4.16
CA VAL A 109 11.04 -28.09 -3.12
C VAL A 109 12.06 -27.51 -2.12
N ASN A 110 13.11 -28.27 -1.80
CA ASN A 110 14.19 -27.83 -0.91
C ASN A 110 15.01 -26.65 -1.45
N GLN A 111 15.26 -26.58 -2.77
CA GLN A 111 16.02 -25.49 -3.38
C GLN A 111 15.17 -24.22 -3.56
N LYS A 112 13.83 -24.35 -3.64
CA LYS A 112 12.93 -23.20 -3.55
C LYS A 112 12.95 -22.55 -2.16
N GLN A 113 13.05 -23.33 -1.09
CA GLN A 113 13.13 -22.81 0.28
C GLN A 113 14.48 -22.11 0.56
N GLU A 114 15.60 -22.67 0.11
CA GLU A 114 16.91 -22.04 0.26
C GLU A 114 17.00 -20.72 -0.54
N ALA A 115 16.47 -20.72 -1.76
CA ALA A 115 16.31 -19.53 -2.57
C ALA A 115 15.44 -18.46 -1.87
N PHE A 116 14.33 -18.88 -1.28
CA PHE A 116 13.45 -18.01 -0.51
C PHE A 116 14.16 -17.42 0.72
N LEU A 117 14.90 -18.23 1.47
CA LEU A 117 15.69 -17.77 2.61
C LEU A 117 16.81 -16.80 2.18
N PHE A 118 17.48 -17.07 1.06
CA PHE A 118 18.47 -16.17 0.49
C PHE A 118 17.85 -14.84 0.04
N TYR A 119 16.67 -14.89 -0.59
CA TYR A 119 15.91 -13.71 -0.98
C TYR A 119 15.47 -12.91 0.25
N GLN A 120 14.90 -13.55 1.27
CA GLN A 120 14.54 -12.94 2.56
C GLN A 120 15.76 -12.33 3.27
N GLN A 121 16.95 -12.94 3.14
CA GLN A 121 18.19 -12.41 3.70
C GLN A 121 18.70 -11.19 2.93
N LYS A 122 18.60 -11.19 1.60
CA LYS A 122 18.87 -10.01 0.74
C LYS A 122 17.85 -8.89 1.00
N GLN A 123 16.57 -9.23 1.12
CA GLN A 123 15.46 -8.35 1.51
C GLN A 123 15.74 -7.68 2.85
N LYS A 124 16.12 -8.45 3.89
CA LYS A 124 16.52 -7.90 5.19
C LYS A 124 17.63 -6.87 5.06
N LYS A 125 18.62 -7.08 4.19
CA LYS A 125 19.66 -6.06 3.92
C LYS A 125 19.08 -4.81 3.24
N PHE A 126 18.20 -4.96 2.24
CA PHE A 126 17.55 -3.83 1.57
C PHE A 126 16.62 -3.04 2.51
N THR A 127 15.80 -3.72 3.31
CA THR A 127 14.94 -3.07 4.30
C THR A 127 15.77 -2.34 5.33
N THR A 128 16.84 -2.91 5.88
CA THR A 128 17.65 -2.20 6.88
C THR A 128 18.29 -0.92 6.30
N THR A 129 18.84 -0.98 5.08
CA THR A 129 19.43 0.21 4.44
C THR A 129 18.39 1.27 4.09
N THR A 130 17.20 0.89 3.61
CA THR A 130 16.13 1.83 3.28
C THR A 130 15.41 2.36 4.53
N PHE A 131 15.23 1.56 5.58
CA PHE A 131 14.70 1.99 6.89
C PHE A 131 15.63 3.00 7.58
N ILE A 132 16.95 2.82 7.49
CA ILE A 132 17.93 3.80 7.97
C ILE A 132 17.78 5.11 7.18
N HIS A 133 17.67 5.03 5.85
CA HIS A 133 17.51 6.22 5.02
C HIS A 133 16.18 6.98 5.27
N PHE A 134 15.10 6.25 5.55
CA PHE A 134 13.78 6.81 5.86
C PHE A 134 13.73 7.42 7.28
N SER A 135 14.43 6.82 8.25
CA SER A 135 14.49 7.31 9.64
C SER A 135 15.35 8.58 9.79
N ILE A 136 16.37 8.74 8.94
CA ILE A 136 17.25 9.93 8.92
C ILE A 136 16.51 11.14 8.30
N ASN A 137 15.70 10.95 7.27
CA ASN A 137 14.98 12.04 6.60
C ASN A 137 13.74 12.57 7.35
N ARG A 138 13.33 11.94 8.46
CA ARG A 138 12.21 12.41 9.30
C ARG A 138 12.64 13.28 10.50
N LYS A 139 13.95 13.40 10.75
CA LYS A 139 14.53 14.18 11.86
C LYS A 139 15.20 15.49 11.40
N ARG A 140 14.99 15.91 10.14
CA ARG A 140 15.41 17.21 9.62
C ARG A 140 14.19 18.04 9.24
#